data_AF-A0AAA9YYU7-F1
#
_entry.id   AF-A0AAA9YYU7-F1
#
_cell.length_a   1.000
_cell.length_b   1.000
_cell.length_c   1.000
_cell.angle_alpha   90.00
_cell.angle_beta   90.00
_cell.angle_gamma   90.00
#
_symmetry.space_group_name_H-M   'P 1'
#
loop_
_entity.id
_entity.type
_entity.pdbx_description
1 polymer ?
#
loop_
_entity_poly.entity_id
_entity_poly.type
_entity_poly.pdbx_seq_one_letter_code
_entity_poly.pdbx_strand_id
1 'polypeptide(L)'
;MDLMDLKNVFPITVNRRSSPSRYLETKFIKFHSPSHMLQMLELASRFKCRQLEIHCVKELDLNLTIDHVLEVFRALRYYNSVKPVNAAAAVGGRQQKTKRRQKKKNEQPEGPVTPEEYFAALLNNCLQLVDMHAEDVLAQQAMLALRFEELEMIARRDALQMSSEMVLLDVLANWSREECSRKNLELSDDNRRRVLGALCYAPRYLTMTRKEFEGVNGLIELLDPAESKLVGDLLNGRKVTNLTPEQQTMVANFKQQRPLFAGMPIQLSARSNPKNYPKKMRKAAEEAESGEKRSCCERLFLNCMSVLSCIFD
;
A
#
# COMPACT_ATOMS: atom_id res chain seq x y z
N MET A 1 20.33 7.25 -30.13
CA MET A 1 21.50 7.41 -29.25
C MET A 1 22.21 6.07 -29.21
N ASP A 2 23.49 6.11 -29.58
CA ASP A 2 24.30 4.94 -29.92
C ASP A 2 24.65 4.10 -28.69
N LEU A 3 24.98 2.83 -28.92
CA LEU A 3 25.49 1.88 -27.92
C LEU A 3 26.59 2.42 -27.02
N MET A 4 27.33 3.42 -27.49
CA MET A 4 28.43 4.01 -26.76
C MET A 4 27.97 4.71 -25.48
N ASP A 5 26.76 5.28 -25.44
CA ASP A 5 26.24 5.93 -24.22
C ASP A 5 25.90 4.91 -23.12
N LEU A 6 25.37 3.75 -23.50
CA LEU A 6 25.11 2.63 -22.59
C LEU A 6 26.40 2.01 -22.03
N LYS A 7 27.52 2.07 -22.74
CA LYS A 7 28.81 1.54 -22.24
C LYS A 7 29.52 2.47 -21.26
N ASN A 8 29.26 3.77 -21.35
CA ASN A 8 29.82 4.75 -20.42
C ASN A 8 29.03 4.79 -19.10
N VAL A 9 27.75 4.42 -19.13
CA VAL A 9 26.87 4.38 -17.95
C VAL A 9 26.79 2.99 -17.31
N PHE A 10 27.02 1.93 -18.09
CA PHE A 10 26.95 0.56 -17.60
C PHE A 10 28.18 -0.24 -18.07
N PRO A 11 28.80 -1.07 -17.21
CA PRO A 11 29.74 -2.09 -17.66
C PRO A 11 28.97 -3.23 -18.33
N ILE A 12 28.31 -2.96 -19.47
CA ILE A 12 27.60 -3.97 -20.27
C ILE A 12 28.61 -4.57 -21.26
N THR A 13 28.94 -5.84 -21.06
CA THR A 13 29.64 -6.65 -22.06
C THR A 13 28.69 -6.93 -23.22
N VAL A 14 28.66 -6.06 -24.23
CA VAL A 14 27.88 -6.29 -25.44
C VAL A 14 28.62 -7.31 -26.32
N ASN A 15 28.16 -8.56 -26.32
CA ASN A 15 28.69 -9.58 -27.22
C ASN A 15 28.28 -9.28 -28.68
N ARG A 16 29.26 -9.08 -29.56
CA ARG A 16 29.09 -8.49 -30.91
C ARG A 16 28.47 -9.42 -31.97
N ARG A 17 28.06 -10.66 -31.65
CA ARG A 17 27.84 -11.70 -32.67
C ARG A 17 26.39 -12.13 -32.98
N SER A 18 25.35 -11.48 -32.47
CA SER A 18 23.98 -11.86 -32.85
C SER A 18 22.97 -10.73 -32.66
N SER A 19 22.38 -10.27 -33.77
CA SER A 19 21.12 -9.52 -33.95
C SER A 19 20.79 -8.30 -33.05
N PRO A 20 19.96 -7.33 -33.51
CA PRO A 20 19.69 -6.09 -32.75
C PRO A 20 18.91 -6.27 -31.45
N SER A 21 18.32 -7.44 -31.20
CA SER A 21 17.68 -7.82 -29.94
C SER A 21 18.73 -8.28 -28.93
N ARG A 22 19.52 -7.33 -28.41
CA ARG A 22 20.61 -7.62 -27.47
C ARG A 22 20.07 -8.20 -26.17
N TYR A 23 20.45 -9.43 -25.91
CA TYR A 23 20.38 -10.03 -24.59
C TYR A 23 21.33 -9.24 -23.67
N LEU A 24 20.77 -8.46 -22.73
CA LEU A 24 21.54 -7.84 -21.66
C LEU A 24 21.84 -8.92 -20.64
N GLU A 25 23.11 -9.28 -20.48
CA GLU A 25 23.52 -10.22 -19.44
C GLU A 25 23.49 -9.50 -18.09
N THR A 26 22.33 -9.56 -17.42
CA THR A 26 22.07 -8.86 -16.15
C THR A 26 22.96 -9.33 -15.00
N LYS A 27 23.60 -10.51 -15.14
CA LYS A 27 24.50 -11.10 -14.13
C LYS A 27 25.68 -10.21 -13.72
N PHE A 28 26.04 -9.21 -14.53
CA PHE A 28 27.15 -8.31 -14.26
C PHE A 28 26.73 -6.94 -13.74
N ILE A 29 25.42 -6.66 -13.66
CA ILE A 29 24.91 -5.40 -13.16
C ILE A 29 24.93 -5.44 -11.63
N LYS A 30 25.70 -4.54 -11.03
CA LYS A 30 25.80 -4.41 -9.57
C LYS A 30 25.04 -3.17 -9.12
N PHE A 31 24.13 -3.36 -8.18
CA PHE A 31 23.47 -2.26 -7.48
C PHE A 31 24.22 -1.97 -6.20
N HIS A 32 24.42 -0.68 -5.90
CA HIS A 32 25.23 -0.21 -4.77
C HIS A 32 24.37 0.39 -3.67
N SER A 33 23.17 0.84 -4.01
CA SER A 33 22.17 1.41 -3.11
C SER A 33 20.77 1.33 -3.73
N PRO A 34 19.69 1.46 -2.93
CA PRO A 34 18.34 1.58 -3.44
C PRO A 34 18.19 2.74 -4.46
N SER A 35 18.76 3.90 -4.17
CA SER A 35 18.73 5.05 -5.07
C SER A 35 19.47 4.79 -6.39
N HIS A 36 20.61 4.06 -6.37
CA HIS A 36 21.27 3.63 -7.61
C HIS A 36 20.35 2.70 -8.43
N MET A 37 19.63 1.80 -7.78
CA MET A 37 18.70 0.89 -8.44
C MET A 37 17.50 1.62 -9.07
N LEU A 38 16.98 2.66 -8.41
CA LEU A 38 15.94 3.53 -8.94
C LEU A 38 16.42 4.34 -10.15
N GLN A 39 17.63 4.91 -10.10
CA GLN A 39 18.23 5.59 -11.27
C GLN A 39 18.40 4.63 -12.46
N MET A 40 18.83 3.40 -12.18
CA MET A 40 18.98 2.36 -13.20
C MET A 40 17.63 1.96 -13.80
N LEU A 41 16.57 1.90 -12.98
CA LEU A 41 15.20 1.66 -13.44
C LEU A 41 14.68 2.80 -14.33
N GLU A 42 14.96 4.06 -13.96
CA GLU A 42 14.64 5.25 -14.76
C GLU A 42 15.30 5.18 -16.14
N LEU A 43 16.61 4.92 -16.18
CA LEU A 43 17.36 4.76 -17.42
C LEU A 43 16.82 3.58 -18.24
N ALA A 44 16.58 2.43 -17.60
CA ALA A 44 16.04 1.25 -18.26
C ALA A 44 14.73 1.57 -18.97
N SER A 45 13.84 2.30 -18.32
CA SER A 45 12.55 2.67 -18.89
C SER A 45 12.66 3.72 -19.98
N ARG A 46 13.49 4.75 -19.78
CA ARG A 46 13.79 5.77 -20.80
C ARG A 46 14.32 5.16 -22.09
N PHE A 47 15.15 4.12 -21.99
CA PHE A 47 15.71 3.40 -23.14
C PHE A 47 14.90 2.14 -23.54
N LYS A 48 13.72 1.91 -22.93
CA LYS A 48 12.82 0.77 -23.21
C LYS A 48 13.51 -0.60 -23.11
N CYS A 49 14.43 -0.73 -22.17
CA CYS A 49 15.18 -1.95 -21.90
C CYS A 49 14.38 -2.88 -20.97
N ARG A 50 13.35 -3.57 -21.51
CA ARG A 50 12.38 -4.35 -20.72
C ARG A 50 13.02 -5.38 -19.77
N GLN A 51 14.07 -6.08 -20.21
CA GLN A 51 14.74 -7.07 -19.35
C GLN A 51 15.45 -6.42 -18.16
N LEU A 52 16.00 -5.22 -18.34
CA LEU A 52 16.62 -4.46 -17.27
C LEU A 52 15.56 -3.88 -16.32
N GLU A 53 14.42 -3.41 -16.83
CA GLU A 53 13.29 -2.97 -15.99
C GLU A 53 12.85 -4.10 -15.04
N ILE A 54 12.60 -5.29 -15.58
CA ILE A 54 12.19 -6.47 -14.80
C ILE A 54 13.26 -6.83 -13.76
N HIS A 55 14.54 -6.76 -14.14
CA HIS A 55 15.64 -7.05 -13.22
C HIS A 55 15.71 -6.03 -12.07
N CYS A 56 15.68 -4.73 -12.38
CA CYS A 56 15.65 -3.68 -11.37
C CYS A 56 14.44 -3.82 -10.43
N VAL A 57 13.25 -4.14 -10.96
CA VAL A 57 12.04 -4.36 -10.14
C VAL A 57 12.21 -5.53 -9.17
N LYS A 58 12.75 -6.67 -9.63
CA LYS A 58 12.98 -7.84 -8.77
C LYS A 58 14.02 -7.56 -7.69
N GLU A 59 15.07 -6.82 -8.02
CA GLU A 59 16.10 -6.42 -7.06
C GLU A 59 15.58 -5.38 -6.07
N LEU A 60 14.69 -4.47 -6.49
CA LEU A 60 14.05 -3.49 -5.61
C LEU A 60 13.16 -4.22 -4.60
N ASP A 61 12.36 -5.19 -5.07
CA ASP A 61 11.55 -6.04 -4.20
C ASP A 61 12.41 -6.81 -3.20
N LEU A 62 13.50 -7.43 -3.68
CA LEU A 62 14.40 -8.23 -2.85
C LEU A 62 14.98 -7.41 -1.69
N ASN A 63 15.31 -6.15 -1.95
CA ASN A 63 15.94 -5.25 -0.98
C ASN A 63 14.94 -4.31 -0.31
N LEU A 64 13.63 -4.48 -0.48
CA LEU A 64 12.60 -3.57 0.05
C LEU A 64 12.56 -3.59 1.58
N THR A 65 12.72 -2.42 2.21
CA THR A 65 12.71 -2.23 3.68
C THR A 65 11.83 -1.05 4.08
N ILE A 66 11.54 -0.93 5.38
CA ILE A 66 10.75 0.17 5.96
C ILE A 66 11.40 1.53 5.65
N ASP A 67 12.73 1.63 5.71
CA ASP A 67 13.46 2.90 5.56
C ASP A 67 13.34 3.55 4.18
N HIS A 68 13.18 2.75 3.12
CA HIS A 68 13.15 3.25 1.74
C HIS A 68 11.87 2.91 0.97
N VAL A 69 10.89 2.26 1.61
CA VAL A 69 9.61 1.91 0.95
C VAL A 69 8.91 3.12 0.34
N LEU A 70 8.96 4.28 1.02
CA LEU A 70 8.37 5.51 0.51
C LEU A 70 9.15 6.10 -0.67
N GLU A 71 10.47 5.93 -0.73
CA GLU A 71 11.29 6.34 -1.88
C GLU A 71 10.91 5.51 -3.11
N VAL A 72 10.87 4.17 -2.96
CA VAL A 72 10.49 3.25 -4.03
C VAL A 72 9.04 3.47 -4.47
N PHE A 73 8.10 3.61 -3.53
CA PHE A 73 6.69 3.91 -3.80
C PHE A 73 6.52 5.18 -4.65
N ARG A 74 7.21 6.27 -4.28
CA ARG A 74 7.14 7.55 -5.00
C ARG A 74 7.73 7.43 -6.40
N ALA A 75 8.86 6.72 -6.55
CA ALA A 75 9.46 6.48 -7.86
C ALA A 75 8.51 5.67 -8.77
N LEU A 76 7.80 4.68 -8.23
CA LEU A 76 6.88 3.84 -8.99
C LEU A 76 5.64 4.58 -9.51
N ARG A 77 5.24 5.69 -8.88
CA ARG A 77 4.10 6.49 -9.33
C ARG A 77 4.31 7.03 -10.76
N TYR A 78 5.54 7.38 -11.13
CA TYR A 78 5.84 7.88 -12.49
C TYR A 78 5.45 6.86 -13.57
N TYR A 79 5.63 5.57 -13.28
CA TYR A 79 5.30 4.46 -14.18
C TYR A 79 3.81 4.08 -14.15
N ASN A 80 3.08 4.42 -13.08
CA ASN A 80 1.63 4.21 -12.93
C ASN A 80 0.78 5.38 -13.47
N SER A 81 1.36 6.34 -14.19
CA SER A 81 0.60 7.35 -14.95
C SER A 81 -0.24 6.74 -16.09
N VAL A 82 -0.18 5.41 -16.25
CA VAL A 82 -1.13 4.59 -17.01
C VAL A 82 -2.19 4.08 -16.02
N LYS A 83 -3.44 4.52 -16.23
CA LYS A 83 -4.61 4.26 -15.36
C LYS A 83 -4.65 2.83 -14.79
N PRO A 84 -5.06 2.64 -13.51
CA PRO A 84 -5.31 1.31 -12.99
C PRO A 84 -6.46 0.69 -13.77
N VAL A 85 -6.18 -0.35 -14.55
CA VAL A 85 -7.22 -1.23 -15.06
C VAL A 85 -7.80 -1.95 -13.84
N ASN A 86 -9.11 -1.84 -13.66
CA ASN A 86 -9.87 -2.53 -12.62
C ASN A 86 -9.33 -3.94 -12.42
N ALA A 87 -8.82 -4.24 -11.21
CA ALA A 87 -8.30 -5.56 -10.85
C ALA A 87 -9.36 -6.69 -10.99
N ALA A 88 -10.64 -6.33 -11.15
CA ALA A 88 -11.73 -7.24 -11.46
C ALA A 88 -11.78 -7.73 -12.92
N ALA A 89 -11.01 -7.13 -13.85
CA ALA A 89 -11.01 -7.52 -15.26
C ALA A 89 -9.74 -8.27 -15.71
N ALA A 90 -8.70 -8.34 -14.86
CA ALA A 90 -7.43 -8.99 -15.20
C ALA A 90 -7.38 -10.50 -14.87
N VAL A 91 -8.43 -11.08 -14.28
CA VAL A 91 -8.52 -12.52 -14.01
C VAL A 91 -9.83 -13.09 -14.56
N GLY A 92 -10.04 -12.93 -15.87
CA GLY A 92 -11.01 -13.70 -16.63
C GLY A 92 -10.48 -15.11 -16.92
N GLY A 93 -10.28 -15.93 -15.89
CA GLY A 93 -9.93 -17.34 -16.05
C GLY A 93 -11.13 -18.13 -16.56
N ARG A 94 -11.31 -18.22 -17.88
CA ARG A 94 -12.23 -19.18 -18.51
C ARG A 94 -11.66 -20.59 -18.36
N GLN A 95 -11.81 -21.19 -17.18
CA GLN A 95 -11.48 -22.60 -16.96
C GLN A 95 -12.56 -23.48 -17.59
N GLN A 96 -12.29 -23.96 -18.80
CA GLN A 96 -13.08 -24.98 -19.45
C GLN A 96 -12.84 -26.31 -18.73
N LYS A 97 -13.89 -26.85 -18.11
CA LYS A 97 -13.93 -28.20 -17.51
C LYS A 97 -13.40 -29.24 -18.51
N THR A 98 -12.28 -29.89 -18.19
CA THR A 98 -12.07 -31.31 -18.54
C THR A 98 -11.27 -32.00 -17.45
N LYS A 99 -11.78 -33.16 -17.01
CA LYS A 99 -11.17 -34.05 -16.04
C LYS A 99 -9.93 -34.69 -16.64
N ARG A 100 -8.77 -34.66 -15.95
CA ARG A 100 -7.82 -35.79 -15.88
C ARG A 100 -6.72 -35.54 -14.84
N ARG A 101 -6.53 -36.54 -13.96
CA ARG A 101 -5.47 -36.64 -12.96
C ARG A 101 -4.12 -36.78 -13.68
N GLN A 102 -3.12 -35.97 -13.32
CA GLN A 102 -1.70 -36.39 -13.17
C GLN A 102 -0.80 -35.23 -12.66
N LYS A 103 -0.16 -35.49 -11.51
CA LYS A 103 1.19 -35.10 -11.07
C LYS A 103 1.70 -33.67 -11.42
N LYS A 104 1.46 -32.70 -10.52
CA LYS A 104 2.01 -31.34 -10.58
C LYS A 104 3.50 -31.34 -10.17
N LYS A 105 4.40 -31.25 -11.15
CA LYS A 105 5.74 -30.66 -10.96
C LYS A 105 5.60 -29.13 -10.99
N ASN A 106 6.51 -28.44 -10.30
CA ASN A 106 6.68 -26.99 -10.35
C ASN A 106 6.64 -26.48 -11.80
N GLU A 107 5.58 -25.79 -12.19
CA GLU A 107 5.52 -24.97 -13.39
C GLU A 107 5.10 -23.58 -12.94
N GLN A 108 6.07 -22.65 -12.92
CA GLN A 108 5.76 -21.23 -12.95
C GLN A 108 5.12 -20.92 -14.31
N PRO A 109 4.08 -20.09 -14.38
CA PRO A 109 3.52 -19.69 -15.66
C PRO A 109 4.51 -18.73 -16.35
N GLU A 110 5.34 -19.26 -17.24
CA GLU A 110 6.16 -18.50 -18.19
C GLU A 110 5.28 -17.94 -19.32
N GLY A 111 4.41 -16.98 -18.99
CA GLY A 111 3.89 -16.02 -19.96
C GLY A 111 4.78 -14.77 -19.99
N PRO A 112 4.82 -13.97 -21.07
CA PRO A 112 5.51 -12.70 -21.07
C PRO A 112 4.76 -11.70 -20.18
N VAL A 113 5.05 -11.74 -18.88
CA VAL A 113 4.61 -10.73 -17.90
C VAL A 113 5.20 -9.39 -18.36
N THR A 114 4.33 -8.43 -18.63
CA THR A 114 4.75 -7.10 -19.09
C THR A 114 5.51 -6.37 -17.96
N PRO A 115 6.56 -5.56 -18.22
CA PRO A 115 7.16 -4.67 -17.21
C PRO A 115 6.11 -3.87 -16.43
N GLU A 116 5.04 -3.47 -17.09
CA GLU A 116 3.87 -2.79 -16.51
C GLU A 116 3.24 -3.63 -15.37
N GLU A 117 3.06 -4.93 -15.55
CA GLU A 117 2.61 -5.85 -14.50
C GLU A 117 3.64 -5.96 -13.36
N TYR A 118 4.94 -5.96 -13.67
CA TYR A 118 5.99 -5.95 -12.65
C TYR A 118 5.99 -4.66 -11.82
N PHE A 119 5.81 -3.50 -12.45
CA PHE A 119 5.69 -2.22 -11.76
C PHE A 119 4.46 -2.18 -10.85
N ALA A 120 3.31 -2.65 -11.34
CA ALA A 120 2.09 -2.75 -10.55
C ALA A 120 2.25 -3.72 -9.37
N ALA A 121 2.93 -4.85 -9.59
CA ALA A 121 3.22 -5.81 -8.54
C ALA A 121 4.17 -5.26 -7.48
N LEU A 122 5.21 -4.54 -7.86
CA LEU A 122 6.13 -3.91 -6.90
C LEU A 122 5.44 -2.78 -6.14
N LEU A 123 4.58 -1.99 -6.79
CA LEU A 123 3.77 -0.99 -6.12
C LEU A 123 2.86 -1.64 -5.07
N ASN A 124 2.22 -2.75 -5.42
CA ASN A 124 1.42 -3.53 -4.47
C ASN A 124 2.27 -3.99 -3.28
N ASN A 125 3.46 -4.53 -3.52
CA ASN A 125 4.37 -4.97 -2.46
C ASN A 125 4.87 -3.82 -1.57
N CYS A 126 5.08 -2.62 -2.13
CA CYS A 126 5.37 -1.42 -1.35
C CYS A 126 4.21 -1.11 -0.41
N LEU A 127 2.99 -1.01 -0.95
CA LEU A 127 1.80 -0.71 -0.17
C LEU A 127 1.46 -1.81 0.85
N GLN A 128 1.76 -3.08 0.54
CA GLN A 128 1.64 -4.21 1.45
C GLN A 128 2.61 -4.09 2.63
N LEU A 129 3.84 -3.64 2.37
CA LEU A 129 4.81 -3.40 3.42
C LEU A 129 4.39 -2.23 4.31
N VAL A 130 3.88 -1.15 3.70
CA VAL A 130 3.28 -0.02 4.42
C VAL A 130 2.13 -0.51 5.29
N ASP A 131 1.26 -1.40 4.79
CA ASP A 131 0.17 -1.94 5.61
C ASP A 131 0.69 -2.71 6.81
N MET A 132 1.67 -3.61 6.65
CA MET A 132 2.15 -4.43 7.76
C MET A 132 2.92 -3.63 8.82
N HIS A 133 3.63 -2.59 8.41
CA HIS A 133 4.45 -1.75 9.30
C HIS A 133 3.91 -0.32 9.33
N ALA A 134 2.58 -0.19 9.41
CA ALA A 134 1.93 1.11 9.23
C ALA A 134 2.40 2.13 10.26
N GLU A 135 2.54 1.76 11.54
CA GLU A 135 3.01 2.69 12.57
C GLU A 135 4.44 3.20 12.30
N ASP A 136 5.37 2.30 11.98
CA ASP A 136 6.76 2.65 11.70
C ASP A 136 6.87 3.56 10.46
N VAL A 137 6.15 3.23 9.39
CA VAL A 137 6.17 4.01 8.15
C VAL A 137 5.46 5.36 8.33
N LEU A 138 4.32 5.38 9.00
CA LEU A 138 3.54 6.60 9.23
C LEU A 138 4.29 7.60 10.12
N ALA A 139 5.13 7.10 11.04
CA ALA A 139 5.99 7.94 11.88
C ALA A 139 7.16 8.60 11.11
N GLN A 140 7.48 8.16 9.89
CA GLN A 140 8.60 8.71 9.13
C GLN A 140 8.32 10.15 8.68
N GLN A 141 9.32 11.03 8.82
CA GLN A 141 9.25 12.41 8.32
C GLN A 141 8.97 12.48 6.80
N ALA A 142 9.36 11.45 6.06
CA ALA A 142 9.10 11.33 4.63
C ALA A 142 7.59 11.34 4.28
N MET A 143 6.71 10.93 5.21
CA MET A 143 5.25 11.03 5.05
C MET A 143 4.80 12.47 4.87
N LEU A 144 5.39 13.41 5.61
CA LEU A 144 5.01 14.82 5.53
C LEU A 144 5.35 15.39 4.14
N ALA A 145 6.41 14.89 3.49
CA ALA A 145 6.86 15.32 2.17
C ALA A 145 6.05 14.75 0.98
N LEU A 146 5.07 13.88 1.24
CA LEU A 146 4.22 13.31 0.19
C LEU A 146 3.29 14.35 -0.43
N ARG A 147 3.00 14.20 -1.73
CA ARG A 147 1.91 14.92 -2.39
C ARG A 147 0.56 14.38 -1.94
N PHE A 148 -0.50 15.16 -2.14
CA PHE A 148 -1.85 14.76 -1.74
C PHE A 148 -2.25 13.37 -2.27
N GLU A 149 -2.00 13.08 -3.56
CA GLU A 149 -2.43 11.78 -4.12
C GLU A 149 -1.56 10.62 -3.63
N GLU A 150 -0.32 10.87 -3.24
CA GLU A 150 0.55 9.88 -2.58
C GLU A 150 0.05 9.57 -1.18
N LEU A 151 -0.26 10.61 -0.41
CA LEU A 151 -0.84 10.46 0.92
C LEU A 151 -2.20 9.75 0.84
N GLU A 152 -3.04 10.13 -0.12
CA GLU A 152 -4.37 9.52 -0.30
C GLU A 152 -4.30 8.02 -0.59
N MET A 153 -3.36 7.59 -1.44
CA MET A 153 -3.14 6.17 -1.73
C MET A 153 -2.74 5.34 -0.51
N ILE A 154 -2.14 5.96 0.51
CA ILE A 154 -1.73 5.31 1.76
C ILE A 154 -2.85 5.43 2.81
N ALA A 155 -3.33 6.64 3.07
CA ALA A 155 -4.27 6.94 4.15
C ALA A 155 -5.64 6.27 3.98
N ARG A 156 -6.10 6.05 2.74
CA ARG A 156 -7.37 5.38 2.46
C ARG A 156 -7.30 3.85 2.55
N ARG A 157 -6.12 3.28 2.75
CA ARG A 157 -5.98 1.83 2.75
C ARG A 157 -6.69 1.23 3.94
N ASP A 158 -7.53 0.24 3.67
CA ASP A 158 -8.27 -0.43 4.74
C ASP A 158 -7.38 -1.31 5.61
N ALA A 159 -6.25 -1.77 5.07
CA ALA A 159 -5.42 -2.82 5.65
C ALA A 159 -4.23 -2.34 6.50
N LEU A 160 -4.11 -1.02 6.75
CA LEU A 160 -3.08 -0.46 7.65
C LEU A 160 -3.14 -1.15 9.03
N GLN A 161 -2.07 -1.84 9.42
CA GLN A 161 -1.96 -2.53 10.69
C GLN A 161 -1.43 -1.57 11.74
N MET A 162 -2.34 -1.00 12.52
CA MET A 162 -2.05 -0.02 13.58
C MET A 162 -2.83 -0.39 14.83
N SER A 163 -2.27 -0.09 15.99
CA SER A 163 -2.89 -0.28 17.31
C SER A 163 -4.05 0.68 17.56
N SER A 164 -3.96 1.91 17.03
CA SER A 164 -4.99 2.95 17.16
C SER A 164 -5.07 3.83 15.91
N GLU A 165 -6.26 4.34 15.62
CA GLU A 165 -6.48 5.33 14.56
C GLU A 165 -5.79 6.68 14.86
N MET A 166 -5.37 6.90 16.11
CA MET A 166 -4.56 8.06 16.53
C MET A 166 -3.32 8.24 15.64
N VAL A 167 -2.66 7.13 15.27
CA VAL A 167 -1.46 7.15 14.43
C VAL A 167 -1.73 7.82 13.09
N LEU A 168 -2.85 7.46 12.44
CA LEU A 168 -3.24 8.06 11.16
C LEU A 168 -3.65 9.53 11.34
N LEU A 169 -4.39 9.83 12.41
CA LEU A 169 -4.84 11.19 12.72
C LEU A 169 -3.67 12.15 12.95
N ASP A 170 -2.66 11.74 13.69
CA ASP A 170 -1.46 12.53 13.94
C ASP A 170 -0.71 12.84 12.65
N VAL A 171 -0.61 11.86 11.74
CA VAL A 171 -0.01 12.09 10.42
C VAL A 171 -0.81 13.08 9.59
N LEU A 172 -2.14 12.95 9.54
CA LEU A 172 -3.00 13.91 8.81
C LEU A 172 -2.92 15.31 9.42
N ALA A 173 -2.88 15.41 10.75
CA ALA A 173 -2.73 16.67 11.47
C ALA A 173 -1.40 17.36 11.15
N ASN A 174 -0.30 16.61 11.12
CA ASN A 174 1.03 17.14 10.80
C ASN A 174 1.18 17.44 9.31
N TRP A 175 0.71 16.56 8.43
CA TRP A 175 0.77 16.77 6.99
C TRP A 175 -0.05 18.00 6.56
N SER A 176 -1.25 18.20 7.13
CA SER A 176 -2.06 19.39 6.82
C SER A 176 -1.39 20.69 7.22
N ARG A 177 -0.66 20.72 8.35
CA ARG A 177 0.13 21.87 8.77
C ARG A 177 1.24 22.19 7.75
N GLU A 178 2.00 21.17 7.35
CA GLU A 178 3.06 21.31 6.35
C GLU A 178 2.51 21.75 4.98
N GLU A 179 1.37 21.19 4.57
CA GLU A 179 0.74 21.53 3.30
C GLU A 179 0.15 22.95 3.28
N CYS A 180 -0.43 23.41 4.40
CA CYS A 180 -0.82 24.81 4.57
C CYS A 180 0.41 25.73 4.46
N SER A 181 1.53 25.37 5.10
CA SER A 181 2.79 26.12 4.99
C SER A 181 3.30 26.18 3.55
N ARG A 182 3.30 25.06 2.81
CA ARG A 182 3.71 25.02 1.39
C ARG A 182 2.86 25.91 0.50
N LYS A 183 1.57 26.02 0.80
CA LYS A 183 0.60 26.82 0.05
C LYS A 183 0.49 28.26 0.55
N ASN A 184 1.28 28.65 1.55
CA ASN A 184 1.21 29.96 2.21
C ASN A 184 -0.21 30.29 2.72
N LEU A 185 -0.88 29.28 3.30
CA LEU A 185 -2.18 29.43 3.93
C LEU A 185 -2.02 29.63 5.44
N GLU A 186 -2.93 30.40 6.04
CA GLU A 186 -3.00 30.52 7.49
C GLU A 186 -3.33 29.15 8.13
N LEU A 187 -2.71 28.87 9.28
CA LEU A 187 -2.94 27.64 10.04
C LEU A 187 -4.26 27.72 10.83
N SER A 188 -5.37 27.62 10.11
CA SER A 188 -6.72 27.44 10.67
C SER A 188 -7.25 26.03 10.40
N ASP A 189 -8.16 25.55 11.24
CA ASP A 189 -8.77 24.22 11.03
C ASP A 189 -9.59 24.16 9.73
N ASP A 190 -10.21 25.27 9.31
CA ASP A 190 -10.85 25.36 8.00
C ASP A 190 -9.88 25.13 6.84
N ASN A 191 -8.71 25.77 6.88
CA ASN A 191 -7.68 25.60 5.84
C ASN A 191 -7.10 24.19 5.88
N ARG A 192 -6.87 23.62 7.07
CA ARG A 192 -6.36 22.26 7.25
C ARG A 192 -7.35 21.22 6.72
N ARG A 193 -8.65 21.36 7.02
CA ARG A 193 -9.72 20.55 6.43
C ARG A 193 -9.77 20.70 4.92
N ARG A 194 -9.61 21.92 4.40
CA ARG A 194 -9.61 22.17 2.95
C ARG A 194 -8.46 21.51 2.21
N VAL A 195 -7.24 21.50 2.77
CA VAL A 195 -6.09 20.83 2.13
C VAL A 195 -6.16 19.30 2.23
N LEU A 196 -6.81 18.76 3.27
CA LEU A 196 -7.03 17.32 3.44
C LEU A 196 -8.24 16.81 2.65
N GLY A 197 -9.25 17.64 2.44
CA GLY A 197 -10.48 17.29 1.74
C GLY A 197 -11.12 16.01 2.30
N ALA A 198 -11.36 15.04 1.42
CA ALA A 198 -12.00 13.80 1.80
C ALA A 198 -11.14 12.88 2.71
N LEU A 199 -9.86 13.18 2.91
CA LEU A 199 -9.01 12.42 3.85
C LEU A 199 -9.37 12.67 5.32
N CYS A 200 -10.10 13.75 5.63
CA CYS A 200 -10.66 13.94 6.97
C CYS A 200 -11.56 12.76 7.40
N TYR A 201 -12.12 12.02 6.44
CA TYR A 201 -13.02 10.88 6.67
C TYR A 201 -12.33 9.52 6.54
N ALA A 202 -11.00 9.48 6.31
CA ALA A 202 -10.26 8.22 6.23
C ALA A 202 -10.07 7.52 7.60
N PRO A 203 -9.85 8.23 8.72
CA PRO A 203 -9.78 7.63 10.04
C PRO A 203 -11.11 7.02 10.48
N ARG A 204 -11.04 5.93 11.23
CA ARG A 204 -12.21 5.18 11.67
C ARG A 204 -12.67 5.61 13.05
N TYR A 205 -13.24 6.81 13.16
CA TYR A 205 -13.50 7.49 14.44
C TYR A 205 -14.39 6.71 15.43
N LEU A 206 -15.13 5.69 15.01
CA LEU A 206 -15.96 4.87 15.91
C LEU A 206 -15.28 3.57 16.34
N THR A 207 -14.00 3.38 16.01
CA THR A 207 -13.15 2.30 16.55
C THR A 207 -12.22 2.75 17.67
N MET A 208 -12.04 4.07 17.85
CA MET A 208 -11.25 4.65 18.94
C MET A 208 -12.08 4.86 20.21
N THR A 209 -11.40 5.10 21.32
CA THR A 209 -12.04 5.49 22.57
C THR A 209 -12.46 6.95 22.56
N ARG A 210 -13.40 7.30 23.44
CA ARG A 210 -13.84 8.70 23.60
C ARG A 210 -12.69 9.65 23.98
N LYS A 211 -11.76 9.20 24.83
CA LYS A 211 -10.60 10.00 25.25
C LYS A 211 -9.68 10.31 24.08
N GLU A 212 -9.43 9.32 23.23
CA GLU A 212 -8.65 9.51 21.99
C GLU A 212 -9.34 10.51 21.07
N PHE A 213 -10.65 10.36 20.84
CA PHE A 213 -11.41 11.28 19.99
C PHE A 213 -11.39 12.73 20.50
N GLU A 214 -11.59 12.93 21.80
CA GLU A 214 -11.53 14.26 22.41
C GLU A 214 -10.11 14.85 22.37
N GLY A 215 -9.08 14.01 22.53
CA GLY A 215 -7.69 14.43 22.40
C GLY A 215 -7.36 14.94 20.99
N VAL A 216 -7.88 14.29 19.94
CA VAL A 216 -7.68 14.67 18.53
C VAL A 216 -8.30 16.03 18.23
N ASN A 217 -9.53 16.27 18.69
CA ASN A 217 -10.18 17.56 18.51
C ASN A 217 -9.38 18.71 19.16
N GLY A 218 -8.56 18.42 20.17
CA GLY A 218 -7.61 19.39 20.74
C GLY A 218 -6.38 19.67 19.86
N LEU A 219 -6.05 18.80 18.90
CA LEU A 219 -4.93 18.94 17.96
C LEU A 219 -5.36 19.56 16.62
N ILE A 220 -6.54 19.16 16.14
CA ILE A 220 -7.14 19.59 14.88
C ILE A 220 -8.63 19.24 14.86
N GLU A 221 -9.47 20.18 14.45
CA GLU A 221 -10.87 19.89 14.12
C GLU A 221 -10.98 19.39 12.68
N LEU A 222 -10.84 18.08 12.48
CA LEU A 222 -10.95 17.45 11.14
C LEU A 222 -12.38 17.30 10.65
N LEU A 223 -13.30 17.02 11.57
CA LEU A 223 -14.73 16.90 11.29
C LEU A 223 -15.39 18.25 11.52
N ASP A 224 -16.49 18.52 10.81
CA ASP A 224 -17.27 19.71 11.14
C ASP A 224 -17.92 19.59 12.54
N PRO A 225 -18.36 20.69 13.16
CA PRO A 225 -18.93 20.64 14.51
C PRO A 225 -20.16 19.74 14.66
N ALA A 226 -20.96 19.57 13.59
CA ALA A 226 -22.15 18.71 13.61
C ALA A 226 -21.77 17.23 13.52
N GLU A 227 -20.82 16.89 12.64
CA GLU A 227 -20.22 15.57 12.49
C GLU A 227 -19.48 15.15 13.76
N SER A 228 -18.67 16.06 14.34
CA SER A 228 -17.94 15.82 15.59
C SER A 228 -18.88 15.54 16.75
N LYS A 229 -19.96 16.32 16.87
CA LYS A 229 -21.03 16.05 17.86
C LYS A 229 -21.70 14.70 17.62
N LEU A 230 -22.01 14.37 16.38
CA LEU A 230 -22.62 13.08 16.02
C LEU A 230 -21.72 11.90 16.42
N VAL A 231 -20.43 11.96 16.09
CA VAL A 231 -19.44 10.95 16.47
C VAL A 231 -19.32 10.85 18.00
N GLY A 232 -19.24 11.99 18.69
CA GLY A 232 -19.20 12.04 20.16
C GLY A 232 -20.45 11.42 20.81
N ASP A 233 -21.64 11.68 20.29
CA ASP A 233 -22.89 11.07 20.76
C ASP A 233 -22.89 9.55 20.56
N LEU A 234 -22.40 9.08 19.41
CA LEU A 234 -22.30 7.65 19.11
C LEU A 234 -21.27 6.94 19.99
N LEU A 235 -20.11 7.55 20.26
CA LEU A 235 -19.11 7.03 21.20
C LEU A 235 -19.64 6.95 22.64
N ASN A 236 -20.61 7.81 22.99
CA ASN A 236 -21.33 7.76 24.26
C ASN A 236 -22.45 6.72 24.33
N GLY A 237 -22.63 5.92 23.26
CA GLY A 237 -23.69 4.92 23.18
C GLY A 237 -25.08 5.53 23.01
N ARG A 238 -25.20 6.82 22.68
CA ARG A 238 -26.51 7.44 22.39
C ARG A 238 -27.03 6.87 21.08
N LYS A 239 -28.31 6.49 21.07
CA LYS A 239 -28.99 6.08 19.85
C LYS A 239 -29.34 7.32 19.05
N VAL A 240 -28.76 7.44 17.87
CA VAL A 240 -29.08 8.52 16.93
C VAL A 240 -30.04 7.98 15.87
N THR A 241 -31.17 8.63 15.71
CA THR A 241 -32.21 8.31 14.72
C THR A 241 -32.31 9.44 13.70
N ASN A 242 -32.82 9.15 12.49
CA ASN A 242 -33.02 10.13 11.41
C ASN A 242 -31.71 10.68 10.78
N LEU A 243 -30.71 9.82 10.59
CA LEU A 243 -29.50 10.18 9.84
C LEU A 243 -29.78 10.28 8.35
N THR A 244 -29.18 11.27 7.68
CA THR A 244 -29.19 11.36 6.22
C THR A 244 -28.46 10.16 5.60
N PRO A 245 -28.72 9.78 4.34
CA PRO A 245 -28.00 8.69 3.68
C PRO A 245 -26.47 8.88 3.66
N GLU A 246 -26.01 10.12 3.55
CA GLU A 246 -24.59 10.50 3.60
C GLU A 246 -24.02 10.25 5.01
N GLN A 247 -24.71 10.70 6.05
CA GLN A 247 -24.31 10.44 7.44
C GLN A 247 -24.32 8.94 7.77
N GLN A 248 -25.26 8.17 7.24
CA GLN A 248 -25.28 6.71 7.41
C GLN A 248 -24.04 6.07 6.81
N THR A 249 -23.65 6.50 5.61
CA THR A 249 -22.45 6.00 4.92
C THR A 249 -21.18 6.37 5.69
N MET A 250 -21.08 7.64 6.12
CA MET A 250 -19.97 8.13 6.94
C MET A 250 -19.84 7.32 8.25
N VAL A 251 -20.93 7.16 8.99
CA VAL A 251 -20.97 6.39 10.24
C VAL A 251 -20.62 4.91 10.00
N ALA A 252 -21.06 4.32 8.89
CA ALA A 252 -20.71 2.95 8.54
C ALA A 252 -19.21 2.80 8.30
N ASN A 253 -18.59 3.73 7.57
CA ASN A 253 -17.15 3.74 7.34
C ASN A 253 -16.38 3.90 8.66
N PHE A 254 -16.82 4.81 9.53
CA PHE A 254 -16.17 5.04 10.82
C PHE A 254 -16.25 3.84 11.79
N LYS A 255 -17.27 2.98 11.64
CA LYS A 255 -17.43 1.76 12.46
C LYS A 255 -16.63 0.57 11.97
N GLN A 256 -16.14 0.60 10.72
CA GLN A 256 -15.49 -0.55 10.13
C GLN A 256 -14.17 -0.85 10.87
N GLN A 257 -13.97 -2.06 11.39
CA GLN A 257 -12.66 -2.42 11.98
C GLN A 257 -11.66 -2.79 10.89
N ARG A 258 -10.37 -2.44 11.08
CA ARG A 258 -9.32 -2.77 10.10
C ARG A 258 -9.19 -4.30 10.06
N PRO A 259 -8.92 -4.90 8.88
CA PRO A 259 -8.74 -6.33 8.82
C PRO A 259 -7.55 -6.73 9.69
N LEU A 260 -7.64 -7.90 10.30
CA LEU A 260 -6.64 -8.40 11.24
C LEU A 260 -5.27 -8.66 10.58
N PHE A 261 -5.23 -8.79 9.26
CA PHE A 261 -4.02 -9.00 8.50
C PHE A 261 -4.01 -8.12 7.26
N ALA A 262 -2.83 -7.65 6.89
CA ALA A 262 -2.59 -7.05 5.58
C ALA A 262 -2.77 -8.09 4.46
N GLY A 263 -2.87 -7.61 3.22
CA GLY A 263 -2.85 -8.47 2.04
C GLY A 263 -1.54 -9.22 1.88
N MET A 264 -1.56 -10.34 1.16
CA MET A 264 -0.33 -11.05 0.77
C MET A 264 0.41 -10.29 -0.33
N PRO A 265 1.75 -10.25 -0.34
CA PRO A 265 2.49 -9.66 -1.44
C PRO A 265 2.38 -10.52 -2.71
N ILE A 266 2.68 -9.92 -3.85
CA ILE A 266 2.88 -10.61 -5.12
C ILE A 266 4.32 -11.15 -5.17
N GLN A 267 4.49 -12.42 -5.51
CA GLN A 267 5.81 -13.04 -5.57
C GLN A 267 6.64 -12.45 -6.73
N LEU A 268 7.64 -11.61 -6.41
CA LEU A 268 8.62 -11.04 -7.34
C LEU A 268 10.04 -11.51 -7.04
N SER A 269 10.41 -11.62 -5.75
CA SER A 269 11.74 -12.06 -5.30
C SER A 269 11.65 -13.09 -4.17
N ALA A 270 12.78 -13.47 -3.58
CA ALA A 270 12.81 -14.32 -2.39
C ALA A 270 12.16 -13.66 -1.16
N ARG A 271 12.17 -12.32 -1.08
CA ARG A 271 11.62 -11.53 0.01
C ARG A 271 10.10 -11.62 0.07
N SER A 272 9.45 -11.41 -1.07
CA SER A 272 7.99 -11.48 -1.23
C SER A 272 7.44 -12.91 -1.32
N ASN A 273 8.17 -13.92 -0.84
CA ASN A 273 7.70 -15.31 -0.90
C ASN A 273 6.57 -15.54 0.09
N PRO A 274 5.36 -16.02 -0.32
CA PRO A 274 4.26 -16.28 0.60
C PRO A 274 4.63 -17.16 1.80
N LYS A 275 5.63 -18.05 1.64
CA LYS A 275 6.10 -18.91 2.74
C LYS A 275 6.79 -18.14 3.88
N ASN A 276 7.30 -16.95 3.61
CA ASN A 276 7.92 -16.08 4.62
C ASN A 276 6.88 -15.43 5.54
N TYR A 277 5.59 -15.51 5.19
CA TYR A 277 4.51 -14.87 5.92
C TYR A 277 3.73 -15.85 6.81
N PRO A 278 3.18 -15.37 7.95
CA PRO A 278 2.46 -16.20 8.91
C PRO A 278 1.35 -17.04 8.27
N LYS A 279 1.19 -18.30 8.73
CA LYS A 279 0.16 -19.21 8.20
C LYS A 279 -1.26 -18.65 8.34
N LYS A 280 -1.53 -17.90 9.42
CA LYS A 280 -2.84 -17.25 9.66
C LYS A 280 -3.17 -16.21 8.58
N MET A 281 -2.18 -15.38 8.22
CA MET A 281 -2.30 -14.37 7.16
C MET A 281 -2.55 -15.03 5.79
N ARG A 282 -1.80 -16.09 5.46
CA ARG A 282 -2.02 -16.86 4.23
C ARG A 282 -3.43 -17.45 4.14
N LYS A 283 -3.90 -18.07 5.23
CA LYS A 283 -5.26 -18.63 5.30
C LYS A 283 -6.32 -17.54 5.16
N ALA A 284 -6.12 -16.37 5.79
CA ALA A 284 -7.04 -15.24 5.67
C ALA A 284 -7.13 -14.71 4.23
N ALA A 285 -6.01 -14.70 3.50
CA ALA A 285 -6.01 -14.34 2.07
C ALA A 285 -6.75 -15.38 1.20
N GLU A 286 -6.51 -16.68 1.43
CA GLU A 286 -7.24 -17.76 0.75
C GLU A 286 -8.76 -17.69 1.02
N GLU A 287 -9.17 -17.38 2.25
CA GLU A 287 -10.58 -17.19 2.64
C GLU A 287 -11.19 -15.92 2.02
N ALA A 288 -10.40 -14.86 1.85
CA ALA A 288 -10.85 -13.64 1.17
C ALA A 288 -11.07 -13.86 -0.34
N GLU A 289 -10.22 -14.68 -0.98
CA GLU A 289 -10.36 -15.05 -2.39
C GLU A 289 -11.51 -16.05 -2.63
N SER A 290 -11.78 -16.95 -1.69
CA SER A 290 -12.86 -17.95 -1.81
C SER A 290 -14.27 -17.36 -1.63
N GLY A 291 -14.39 -16.14 -1.10
CA GLY A 291 -15.66 -15.45 -0.91
C GLY A 291 -16.54 -16.03 0.20
N GLU A 292 -16.03 -16.96 1.02
CA GLU A 292 -16.76 -17.50 2.17
C GLU A 292 -16.86 -16.45 3.29
N LYS A 293 -17.96 -15.71 3.31
CA LYS A 293 -18.29 -14.75 4.38
C LYS A 293 -18.49 -15.50 5.71
N ARG A 294 -17.47 -15.56 6.56
CA ARG A 294 -17.66 -15.93 7.97
C ARG A 294 -18.51 -14.88 8.68
N SER A 295 -19.53 -15.36 9.39
CA SER A 295 -20.49 -14.57 10.16
C SER A 295 -19.80 -13.77 11.28
N CYS A 296 -20.37 -12.60 11.55
CA CYS A 296 -19.90 -11.56 12.48
C CYS A 296 -19.48 -12.08 13.88
N CYS A 297 -20.02 -13.21 14.34
CA CYS A 297 -19.76 -13.76 15.67
C CYS A 297 -18.37 -14.40 15.84
N GLU A 298 -17.69 -14.84 14.77
CA GLU A 298 -16.36 -15.46 14.92
C GLU A 298 -15.22 -14.44 15.10
N ARG A 299 -15.44 -13.17 14.74
CA ARG A 299 -14.43 -12.10 14.94
C ARG A 299 -14.28 -11.71 16.42
N LEU A 300 -15.34 -11.80 17.20
CA LEU A 300 -15.34 -11.40 18.61
C LEU A 300 -14.56 -12.39 19.50
N PHE A 301 -14.63 -13.69 19.19
CA PHE A 301 -13.90 -14.73 19.94
C PHE A 301 -12.38 -14.70 19.71
N LEU A 302 -11.92 -14.27 18.53
CA LEU A 302 -10.49 -14.17 18.22
C LEU A 302 -9.83 -12.94 18.87
N ASN A 303 -10.57 -11.86 19.09
CA ASN A 303 -10.04 -10.64 19.72
C ASN A 303 -9.78 -10.82 21.23
N CYS A 304 -10.54 -11.66 21.94
CA CYS A 304 -10.26 -11.92 23.36
C CYS A 304 -9.00 -12.76 23.56
N MET A 305 -8.62 -13.60 22.58
CA MET A 305 -7.45 -14.46 22.69
C MET A 305 -6.14 -13.78 22.26
N SER A 306 -6.20 -12.72 21.44
CA SER A 306 -4.99 -11.96 21.05
C SER A 306 -4.47 -11.06 22.16
N VAL A 307 -5.36 -10.50 22.99
CA VAL A 307 -4.97 -9.73 24.19
C VAL A 307 -4.22 -10.60 25.19
N LEU A 308 -4.52 -11.90 25.25
CA LEU A 308 -3.82 -12.84 26.13
C LEU A 308 -2.47 -13.31 25.56
N SER A 309 -2.29 -13.34 24.24
CA SER A 309 -0.99 -13.69 23.64
C SER A 309 0.05 -12.56 23.67
N CYS A 310 -0.38 -11.29 23.80
CA CYS A 310 0.57 -10.17 23.98
C CYS A 310 1.02 -9.97 25.44
N ILE A 311 0.48 -10.73 26.39
CA ILE A 311 0.87 -10.70 27.82
C ILE A 311 1.82 -11.86 28.17
N PHE A 312 1.94 -12.86 27.29
CA PHE A 312 2.86 -13.99 27.44
C PHE A 312 3.68 -14.23 26.16
N ASP A 313 4.46 -13.22 25.75
CA ASP A 313 5.74 -13.37 25.05
C ASP A 313 6.69 -12.25 25.52
#